data_AF-A0A0Q5ZHG0-F1
#
_entry.id   AF-A0A0Q5ZHG0-F1
#
_cell.length_a   1.000
_cell.length_b   1.000
_cell.length_c   1.000
_cell.angle_alpha   90.00
_cell.angle_beta   90.00
_cell.angle_gamma   90.00
#
_symmetry.space_group_name_H-M   'P 1'
#
loop_
_entity.id
_entity.type
_entity.pdbx_description
1 polymer ?
#
loop_
_entity_poly.entity_id
_entity_poly.type
_entity_poly.pdbx_seq_one_letter_code
_entity_poly.pdbx_strand_id
1 'polypeptide(L)'
;MKIKYYEKALPHTAKEYLSFIYNNIGDSYNERGQYKKAIGLFQRSFQDSDSANLARVITNLATAEFRFNPEYNPAKQYHKALKIRMSLNDQQGLNSSYSALSNYYNEKNKDSALFYARKMLGEAVKIKNPDDQLQALRKIIKIDEDHSCQYTKIFISINDSLNGARFKAKNQFALIKANMAEAEAENAELALKFSENRNQKIYAQFGILILIILLIIGTSYYIRRKKIQQQEKELEVKKTEIKYSKKVHDVVANGIYQIMTKIENHQEISINETLNDLEDVYNISRNISYDSNDDKDDDLFY
;
A
#
# COMPACT_ATOMS: atom_id res chain seq x y z
N MET A 1 10.97 24.77 -13.98
CA MET A 1 10.94 23.72 -12.94
C MET A 1 11.24 24.27 -11.53
N LYS A 2 12.38 24.94 -11.27
CA LYS A 2 12.74 25.48 -9.92
C LYS A 2 11.67 26.36 -9.24
N ILE A 3 11.14 27.36 -9.94
CA ILE A 3 10.11 28.29 -9.39
C ILE A 3 8.87 27.56 -8.86
N LYS A 4 8.36 26.56 -9.60
CA LYS A 4 7.16 25.80 -9.22
C LYS A 4 7.34 25.04 -7.89
N TYR A 5 8.54 24.55 -7.60
CA TYR A 5 8.81 23.87 -6.33
C TYR A 5 8.88 24.86 -5.16
N TYR A 6 9.53 26.02 -5.36
CA TYR A 6 9.56 27.06 -4.33
C TYR A 6 8.18 27.66 -4.04
N GLU A 7 7.35 27.87 -5.08
CA GLU A 7 5.97 28.33 -4.91
C GLU A 7 5.12 27.30 -4.14
N LYS A 8 5.34 26.00 -4.38
CA LYS A 8 4.68 24.93 -3.60
C LYS A 8 5.18 24.83 -2.16
N ALA A 9 6.44 25.20 -1.89
CA ALA A 9 7.02 25.15 -0.55
C ALA A 9 6.57 26.34 0.32
N LEU A 10 6.29 27.49 -0.29
CA LEU A 10 5.99 28.75 0.39
C LEU A 10 4.89 28.66 1.47
N PRO A 11 3.76 27.95 1.27
CA PRO A 11 2.71 27.83 2.30
C PRO A 11 3.13 27.05 3.55
N HIS A 12 4.18 26.22 3.43
CA HIS A 12 4.67 25.34 4.50
C HIS A 12 6.00 25.80 5.10
N THR A 13 6.48 26.98 4.69
CA THR A 13 7.80 27.48 5.06
C THR A 13 7.71 28.34 6.33
N ALA A 14 8.52 28.03 7.34
CA ALA A 14 8.61 28.85 8.54
C ALA A 14 9.15 30.25 8.22
N LYS A 15 8.74 31.26 9.00
CA LYS A 15 9.03 32.68 8.73
C LYS A 15 10.53 32.96 8.50
N GLU A 16 11.40 32.30 9.26
CA GLU A 16 12.86 32.41 9.17
C GLU A 16 13.45 32.01 7.80
N TYR A 17 12.77 31.14 7.04
CA TYR A 17 13.22 30.72 5.71
C TYR A 17 12.59 31.51 4.56
N LEU A 18 11.62 32.39 4.83
CA LEU A 18 10.93 33.14 3.77
C LEU A 18 11.89 34.02 2.97
N SER A 19 12.84 34.66 3.64
CA SER A 19 13.88 35.45 2.97
C SER A 19 14.66 34.61 1.96
N PHE A 20 15.08 33.40 2.34
CA PHE A 20 15.82 32.50 1.46
C PHE A 20 14.97 32.06 0.25
N ILE A 21 13.71 31.69 0.48
CA ILE A 21 12.79 31.28 -0.58
C ILE A 21 12.53 32.43 -1.56
N TYR A 22 12.20 33.62 -1.07
CA TYR A 22 11.98 34.79 -1.93
C TYR A 22 13.24 35.15 -2.73
N ASN A 23 14.42 35.07 -2.14
CA ASN A 23 15.68 35.28 -2.85
C ASN A 23 15.87 34.27 -3.99
N ASN A 24 15.62 32.98 -3.76
CA ASN A 24 15.84 31.95 -4.78
C ASN A 24 14.81 32.00 -5.92
N ILE A 25 13.55 32.36 -5.60
CA ILE A 25 12.53 32.64 -6.62
C ILE A 25 12.95 33.89 -7.42
N GLY A 26 13.37 34.95 -6.74
CA GLY A 26 13.85 36.20 -7.35
C GLY A 26 15.01 35.95 -8.31
N ASP A 27 15.99 35.15 -7.90
CA ASP A 27 17.15 34.76 -8.71
C ASP A 27 16.73 33.98 -9.96
N SER A 28 15.79 33.04 -9.80
CA SER A 28 15.21 32.31 -10.94
C SER A 28 14.49 33.21 -11.95
N TYR A 29 13.84 34.31 -11.49
CA TYR A 29 13.25 35.30 -12.39
C TYR A 29 14.31 36.22 -13.02
N ASN A 30 15.37 36.57 -12.27
CA ASN A 30 16.49 37.37 -12.75
C ASN A 30 17.27 36.66 -13.87
N GLU A 31 17.50 35.35 -13.74
CA GLU A 31 18.11 34.50 -14.80
C GLU A 31 17.25 34.46 -16.07
N ARG A 32 15.93 34.59 -15.95
CA ARG A 32 14.98 34.60 -17.08
C ARG A 32 14.76 35.99 -17.68
N GLY A 33 15.52 37.00 -17.26
CA GLY A 33 15.36 38.39 -17.72
C GLY A 33 14.11 39.10 -17.18
N GLN A 34 13.35 38.50 -16.27
CA GLN A 34 12.15 39.11 -15.68
C GLN A 34 12.52 40.01 -14.49
N TYR A 35 13.32 41.05 -14.75
CA TYR A 35 13.99 41.84 -13.71
C TYR A 35 13.02 42.54 -12.75
N LYS A 36 11.92 43.13 -13.24
CA LYS A 36 10.92 43.79 -12.36
C LYS A 36 10.34 42.82 -11.32
N LYS A 37 10.03 41.59 -11.70
CA LYS A 37 9.52 40.56 -10.78
C LYS A 37 10.61 40.13 -9.80
N ALA A 38 11.83 39.95 -10.29
CA ALA A 38 12.97 39.61 -9.45
C ALA A 38 13.22 40.68 -8.38
N ILE A 39 13.23 41.96 -8.75
CA ILE A 39 13.38 43.10 -7.83
C ILE A 39 12.32 43.07 -6.75
N GLY A 40 11.04 42.89 -7.09
CA GLY A 40 9.96 42.81 -6.10
C GLY A 40 10.13 41.65 -5.11
N LEU A 41 10.62 40.50 -5.58
CA LEU A 41 10.92 39.34 -4.72
C LEU A 41 12.16 39.58 -3.84
N PHE A 42 13.21 40.20 -4.37
CA PHE A 42 14.39 40.55 -3.58
C PHE A 42 14.06 41.62 -2.53
N GLN A 43 13.18 42.57 -2.82
CA GLN A 43 12.71 43.55 -1.83
C GLN A 43 11.95 42.88 -0.68
N ARG A 44 11.08 41.91 -0.98
CA ARG A 44 10.42 41.09 0.06
C ARG A 44 11.44 40.29 0.87
N SER A 45 12.37 39.63 0.19
CA SER A 45 13.46 38.90 0.82
C SER A 45 14.29 39.78 1.76
N PHE A 46 14.54 41.04 1.39
CA PHE A 46 15.32 42.00 2.16
C PHE A 46 14.65 42.39 3.48
N GLN A 47 13.31 42.54 3.49
CA GLN A 47 12.56 42.89 4.70
C GLN A 47 12.61 41.79 5.77
N ASP A 48 12.67 40.53 5.33
CA ASP A 48 12.69 39.35 6.20
C ASP A 48 14.10 38.75 6.38
N SER A 49 15.16 39.43 5.92
CA SER A 49 16.53 38.89 5.92
C SER A 49 17.17 38.88 7.31
N ASP A 50 17.71 37.72 7.69
CA ASP A 50 18.70 37.62 8.76
C ASP A 50 20.07 38.15 8.32
N SER A 51 21.01 38.29 9.27
CA SER A 51 22.36 38.82 8.98
C SER A 51 23.14 37.97 7.96
N ALA A 52 22.92 36.65 7.94
CA ALA A 52 23.62 35.72 7.07
C ALA A 52 23.15 35.81 5.60
N ASN A 53 21.84 35.92 5.35
CA ASN A 53 21.29 35.99 4.00
C ASN A 53 21.30 37.42 3.43
N LEU A 54 21.36 38.44 4.29
CA LEU A 54 21.33 39.86 3.90
C LEU A 54 22.34 40.22 2.79
N ALA A 55 23.58 39.74 2.88
CA ALA A 55 24.61 40.03 1.88
C ALA A 55 24.26 39.45 0.49
N ARG A 56 23.63 38.28 0.46
CA ARG A 56 23.16 37.64 -0.77
C ARG A 56 22.03 38.45 -1.40
N VAL A 57 21.04 38.83 -0.59
CA VAL A 57 19.90 39.63 -1.06
C VAL A 57 20.35 40.99 -1.58
N ILE A 58 21.27 41.68 -0.89
CA ILE A 58 21.84 42.95 -1.36
C ILE A 58 22.52 42.78 -2.72
N THR A 59 23.34 41.74 -2.88
CA THR A 59 24.05 41.48 -4.15
C THR A 59 23.05 41.20 -5.27
N ASN A 60 22.05 40.36 -5.03
CA ASN A 60 21.08 39.95 -6.03
C ASN A 60 20.14 41.09 -6.43
N LEU A 61 19.65 41.87 -5.46
CA LEU A 61 18.84 43.06 -5.70
C LEU A 61 19.61 44.08 -6.54
N ALA A 62 20.82 44.45 -6.14
CA ALA A 62 21.65 45.42 -6.87
C ALA A 62 21.97 44.93 -8.29
N THR A 63 22.19 43.63 -8.47
CA THR A 63 22.40 43.04 -9.81
C THR A 63 21.15 43.12 -10.67
N ALA A 64 19.97 42.84 -10.10
CA ALA A 64 18.71 42.92 -10.83
C ALA A 64 18.35 44.37 -11.17
N GLU A 65 18.60 45.33 -10.26
CA GLU A 65 18.43 46.76 -10.52
C GLU A 65 19.36 47.25 -11.63
N PHE A 66 20.64 46.84 -11.62
CA PHE A 66 21.60 47.17 -12.68
C PHE A 66 21.21 46.59 -14.05
N ARG A 67 20.74 45.34 -14.08
CA ARG A 67 20.26 44.71 -15.33
C ARG A 67 18.96 45.32 -15.84
N PHE A 68 18.12 45.79 -14.93
CA PHE A 68 16.88 46.48 -15.28
C PHE A 68 17.14 47.91 -15.79
N ASN A 69 18.09 48.62 -15.17
CA ASN A 69 18.49 49.98 -15.51
C ASN A 69 20.02 50.09 -15.53
N PRO A 70 20.66 50.08 -16.72
CA PRO A 70 22.12 50.20 -16.85
C PRO A 70 22.74 51.46 -16.25
N GLU A 71 21.96 52.52 -16.01
CA GLU A 71 22.41 53.75 -15.33
C GLU A 71 22.53 53.59 -13.81
N TYR A 72 21.92 52.56 -13.24
CA TYR A 72 22.05 52.27 -11.82
C TYR A 72 23.49 51.84 -11.49
N ASN A 73 24.08 52.41 -10.44
CA ASN A 73 25.41 52.02 -9.98
C ASN A 73 25.31 51.03 -8.80
N PRO A 74 25.56 49.72 -9.01
CA PRO A 74 25.50 48.72 -7.94
C PRO A 74 26.75 48.66 -7.05
N ALA A 75 27.82 49.41 -7.36
CA ALA A 75 29.12 49.25 -6.70
C ALA A 75 29.04 49.42 -5.19
N LYS A 76 28.29 50.42 -4.71
CA LYS A 76 28.12 50.69 -3.27
C LYS A 76 27.48 49.49 -2.56
N GLN A 77 26.47 48.88 -3.19
CA GLN A 77 25.74 47.74 -2.67
C GLN A 77 26.61 46.47 -2.69
N TYR A 78 27.37 46.25 -3.77
CA TYR A 78 28.33 45.15 -3.84
C TYR A 78 29.42 45.25 -2.77
N HIS A 79 29.97 46.44 -2.54
CA HIS A 79 30.94 46.65 -1.46
C HIS A 79 30.32 46.47 -0.08
N LYS A 80 29.07 46.90 0.13
CA LYS A 80 28.33 46.63 1.37
C LYS A 80 28.18 45.13 1.62
N ALA A 81 27.74 44.37 0.61
CA ALA A 81 27.60 42.92 0.71
C ALA A 81 28.95 42.22 0.96
N LEU A 82 30.02 42.65 0.29
CA LEU A 82 31.37 42.18 0.53
C LEU A 82 31.81 42.40 1.98
N LYS A 83 31.60 43.60 2.54
CA LYS A 83 31.97 43.92 3.92
C LYS A 83 31.22 43.03 4.93
N ILE A 84 29.93 42.78 4.68
CA ILE A 84 29.13 41.87 5.52
C ILE A 84 29.74 40.45 5.48
N ARG A 85 29.99 39.91 4.29
CA ARG A 85 30.60 38.56 4.13
C ARG A 85 31.98 38.45 4.76
N MET A 86 32.80 39.51 4.68
CA MET A 86 34.08 39.58 5.38
C MET A 86 33.89 39.53 6.91
N SER A 87 32.96 40.30 7.46
CA SER A 87 32.71 40.31 8.92
C SER A 87 32.15 38.98 9.44
N LEU A 88 31.46 38.23 8.59
CA LEU A 88 30.89 36.92 8.93
C LEU A 88 31.85 35.76 8.63
N ASN A 89 33.04 36.03 8.08
CA ASN A 89 33.96 35.00 7.56
C ASN A 89 33.31 34.03 6.55
N ASP A 90 32.34 34.52 5.77
CA ASP A 90 31.64 33.72 4.75
C ASP A 90 32.50 33.58 3.49
N GLN A 91 33.43 32.62 3.51
CA GLN A 91 34.37 32.36 2.42
C GLN A 91 33.65 32.06 1.09
N GLN A 92 32.52 31.34 1.14
CA GLN A 92 31.75 31.02 -0.06
C GLN A 92 31.06 32.27 -0.62
N GLY A 93 30.48 33.10 0.25
CA GLY A 93 29.87 34.37 -0.16
C GLY A 93 30.88 35.39 -0.69
N LEU A 94 32.12 35.41 -0.17
CA LEU A 94 33.19 36.28 -0.68
C LEU A 94 33.43 36.05 -2.17
N ASN A 95 33.43 34.79 -2.61
CA ASN A 95 33.56 34.46 -4.03
C ASN A 95 32.47 35.14 -4.88
N SER A 96 31.20 35.05 -4.44
CA SER A 96 30.07 35.70 -5.10
C SER A 96 30.21 37.23 -5.15
N SER A 97 30.68 37.86 -4.07
CA SER A 97 30.95 39.31 -4.05
C SER A 97 32.00 39.71 -5.08
N TYR A 98 33.13 38.97 -5.14
CA TYR A 98 34.19 39.26 -6.09
C TYR A 98 33.74 39.01 -7.53
N SER A 99 32.93 37.98 -7.78
CA SER A 99 32.34 37.72 -9.09
C SER A 99 31.43 38.87 -9.57
N ALA A 100 30.60 39.42 -8.68
CA ALA A 100 29.72 40.55 -8.97
C ALA A 100 30.51 41.84 -9.27
N LEU A 101 31.51 42.17 -8.44
CA LEU A 101 32.38 43.33 -8.66
C LEU A 101 33.19 43.19 -9.96
N SER A 102 33.77 42.02 -10.22
CA SER A 102 34.49 41.75 -11.47
C SER A 102 33.60 41.94 -12.70
N ASN A 103 32.37 41.42 -12.68
CA ASN A 103 31.41 41.62 -13.77
C ASN A 103 31.06 43.09 -13.99
N TYR A 104 30.82 43.84 -12.91
CA TYR A 104 30.47 45.26 -13.00
C TYR A 104 31.61 46.09 -13.59
N TYR A 105 32.84 45.85 -13.14
CA TYR A 105 34.00 46.59 -13.63
C TYR A 105 34.47 46.13 -15.02
N ASN A 106 34.05 44.97 -15.53
CA ASN A 106 34.51 44.45 -16.83
C ASN A 106 34.37 45.46 -17.98
N GLU A 107 33.26 46.20 -18.01
CA GLU A 107 32.96 47.20 -19.04
C GLU A 107 33.36 48.63 -18.63
N LYS A 108 33.93 48.82 -17.43
CA LYS A 108 34.22 50.15 -16.85
C LYS A 108 35.70 50.38 -16.58
N ASN A 109 36.39 49.37 -16.07
CA ASN A 109 37.82 49.41 -15.71
C ASN A 109 38.38 47.98 -15.67
N LYS A 110 39.19 47.63 -16.67
CA LYS A 110 39.77 46.28 -16.80
C LYS A 110 40.65 45.89 -15.60
N ASP A 111 41.44 46.82 -15.06
CA ASP A 111 42.33 46.55 -13.91
C ASP A 111 41.55 46.15 -12.66
N SER A 112 40.47 46.88 -12.38
CA SER A 112 39.57 46.57 -11.26
C SER A 112 38.84 45.25 -11.49
N ALA A 113 38.37 45.01 -12.72
CA ALA A 113 37.73 43.75 -13.07
C ALA A 113 38.67 42.55 -12.86
N LEU A 114 39.94 42.68 -13.28
CA LEU A 114 40.98 41.68 -13.13
C LEU A 114 41.37 41.48 -11.66
N PHE A 115 41.52 42.56 -10.89
CA PHE A 115 41.79 42.50 -9.46
C PHE A 115 40.73 41.65 -8.74
N TYR A 116 39.45 41.93 -8.96
CA TYR A 116 38.38 41.16 -8.34
C TYR A 116 38.29 39.73 -8.91
N ALA A 117 38.56 39.50 -10.19
CA ALA A 117 38.60 38.15 -10.75
C ALA A 117 39.71 37.29 -10.12
N ARG A 118 40.89 37.88 -9.85
CA ARG A 118 41.99 37.20 -9.16
C ARG A 118 41.67 36.94 -7.68
N LYS A 119 41.00 37.87 -6.99
CA LYS A 119 40.48 37.63 -5.63
C LYS A 119 39.46 36.51 -5.60
N MET A 120 38.55 36.47 -6.58
CA MET A 120 37.59 35.39 -6.76
C MET A 120 38.30 34.04 -6.95
N LEU A 121 39.30 33.96 -7.83
CA LEU A 121 40.08 32.73 -8.02
C LEU A 121 40.78 32.30 -6.73
N GLY A 122 41.40 33.24 -6.01
CA GLY A 122 42.06 32.96 -4.74
C GLY A 122 41.13 32.34 -3.69
N GLU A 123 39.92 32.90 -3.53
CA GLU A 123 38.92 32.31 -2.63
C GLU A 123 38.40 30.96 -3.13
N ALA A 124 38.18 30.80 -4.44
CA ALA A 124 37.73 29.53 -5.05
C ALA A 124 38.72 28.38 -4.82
N VAL A 125 40.03 28.68 -4.85
CA VAL A 125 41.09 27.73 -4.53
C VAL A 125 41.07 27.36 -3.04
N LYS A 126 40.92 28.33 -2.14
CA LYS A 126 40.84 28.09 -0.69
C LYS A 126 39.67 27.18 -0.32
N ILE A 127 38.48 27.45 -0.86
CA ILE A 127 37.28 26.63 -0.61
C ILE A 127 37.24 25.33 -1.42
N LYS A 128 38.25 25.08 -2.26
CA LYS A 128 38.36 23.90 -3.13
C LYS A 128 37.13 23.68 -4.03
N ASN A 129 36.51 24.76 -4.50
CA ASN A 129 35.37 24.68 -5.41
C ASN A 129 35.83 24.76 -6.88
N PRO A 130 35.84 23.65 -7.64
CA PRO A 130 36.31 23.66 -9.02
C PRO A 130 35.40 24.48 -9.96
N ASP A 131 34.11 24.55 -9.70
CA ASP A 131 33.19 25.36 -10.53
C ASP A 131 33.49 26.85 -10.39
N ASP A 132 33.73 27.33 -9.16
CA ASP A 132 34.09 28.72 -8.91
C ASP A 132 35.47 29.05 -9.48
N GLN A 133 36.42 28.09 -9.43
CA GLN A 133 37.72 28.25 -10.07
C GLN A 133 37.59 28.41 -11.58
N LEU A 134 36.80 27.53 -12.23
CA LEU A 134 36.53 27.62 -13.67
C LEU A 134 35.82 28.92 -14.05
N GLN A 135 34.88 29.38 -13.22
CA GLN A 135 34.20 30.66 -13.45
C GLN A 135 35.17 31.84 -13.33
N ALA A 136 36.03 31.86 -12.31
CA ALA A 136 37.02 32.91 -12.13
C ALA A 136 38.06 32.90 -13.26
N LEU A 137 38.61 31.74 -13.62
CA LEU A 137 39.55 31.57 -14.73
C LEU A 137 38.95 32.07 -16.05
N ARG A 138 37.69 31.76 -16.34
CA ARG A 138 37.00 32.25 -17.55
C ARG A 138 36.94 33.78 -17.61
N LYS A 139 36.69 34.44 -16.47
CA LYS A 139 36.72 35.90 -16.39
C LYS A 139 38.14 36.43 -16.63
N ILE A 140 39.14 35.85 -15.97
CA ILE A 140 40.54 36.27 -16.11
C ILE A 140 41.01 36.12 -17.55
N ILE A 141 40.77 34.96 -18.19
CA ILE A 141 41.12 34.68 -19.60
C ILE A 141 40.53 35.73 -20.56
N LYS A 142 39.33 36.23 -20.27
CA LYS A 142 38.66 37.26 -21.08
C LYS A 142 39.25 38.66 -20.86
N ILE A 143 39.77 38.96 -19.65
CA ILE A 143 40.23 40.29 -19.26
C ILE A 143 41.75 40.47 -19.46
N ASP A 144 42.54 39.43 -19.13
CA ASP A 144 44.00 39.39 -19.12
C ASP A 144 44.50 38.63 -20.36
N GLU A 145 44.57 39.36 -21.48
CA GLU A 145 44.97 38.81 -22.78
C GLU A 145 46.42 38.29 -22.76
N ASP A 146 47.31 39.00 -22.06
CA ASP A 146 48.75 38.69 -21.99
C ASP A 146 49.03 37.33 -21.34
N HIS A 147 48.30 36.98 -20.28
CA HIS A 147 48.49 35.74 -19.53
C HIS A 147 47.44 34.65 -19.86
N SER A 148 46.59 34.91 -20.86
CA SER A 148 45.44 34.08 -21.21
C SER A 148 45.81 32.60 -21.48
N CYS A 149 46.95 32.35 -22.12
CA CYS A 149 47.44 30.99 -22.41
C CYS A 149 47.69 30.17 -21.13
N GLN A 150 48.32 30.77 -20.10
CA GLN A 150 48.60 30.09 -18.84
C GLN A 150 47.30 29.71 -18.12
N TYR A 151 46.38 30.67 -18.00
CA TYR A 151 45.08 30.43 -17.35
C TYR A 151 44.22 29.42 -18.12
N THR A 152 44.29 29.42 -19.46
CA THR A 152 43.58 28.45 -20.29
C THR A 152 44.06 27.01 -20.05
N LYS A 153 45.38 26.80 -19.90
CA LYS A 153 45.93 25.47 -19.55
C LYS A 153 45.38 24.96 -18.21
N ILE A 154 45.36 25.83 -17.20
CA ILE A 154 44.81 25.50 -15.88
C ILE A 154 43.30 25.21 -16.00
N PHE A 155 42.56 26.05 -16.73
CA PHE A 155 41.13 25.86 -16.97
C PHE A 155 40.82 24.49 -17.59
N ILE A 156 41.54 24.10 -18.65
CA ILE A 156 41.35 22.81 -19.32
C ILE A 156 41.58 21.66 -18.34
N SER A 157 42.69 21.69 -17.58
CA SER A 157 43.03 20.62 -16.62
C SER A 157 41.95 20.41 -15.55
N ILE A 158 41.42 21.49 -14.98
CA ILE A 158 40.36 21.42 -13.95
C ILE A 158 39.05 20.95 -14.58
N ASN A 159 38.71 21.47 -15.76
CA ASN A 159 37.48 21.13 -16.47
C ASN A 159 37.43 19.65 -16.84
N ASP A 160 38.53 19.09 -17.35
CA ASP A 160 38.60 17.69 -17.75
C ASP A 160 38.47 16.75 -16.54
N SER A 161 39.18 17.06 -15.46
CA SER A 161 39.05 16.33 -14.20
C SER A 161 37.63 16.37 -13.64
N LEU A 162 37.01 17.56 -13.61
CA LEU A 162 35.66 17.77 -13.10
C LEU A 162 34.61 17.03 -13.95
N ASN A 163 34.72 17.10 -15.27
CA ASN A 163 33.82 16.42 -16.19
C ASN A 163 33.98 14.89 -16.10
N GLY A 164 35.20 14.40 -15.96
CA GLY A 164 35.46 12.97 -15.70
C GLY A 164 34.79 12.49 -14.41
N ALA A 165 34.90 13.24 -13.32
CA ALA A 165 34.24 12.93 -12.05
C ALA A 165 32.70 12.96 -12.18
N ARG A 166 32.15 13.99 -12.84
CA ARG A 166 30.70 14.13 -13.08
C ARG A 166 30.15 13.01 -13.94
N PHE A 167 30.88 12.60 -14.97
CA PHE A 167 30.47 11.50 -15.84
C PHE A 167 30.40 10.18 -15.08
N LYS A 168 31.41 9.88 -14.26
CA LYS A 168 31.40 8.69 -13.37
C LYS A 168 30.21 8.72 -12.41
N ALA A 169 29.96 9.85 -11.74
CA ALA A 169 28.83 9.99 -10.83
C ALA A 169 27.48 9.82 -11.55
N LYS A 170 27.33 10.40 -12.75
CA LYS A 170 26.12 10.26 -13.57
C LYS A 170 25.88 8.81 -13.99
N ASN A 171 26.92 8.09 -14.39
CA ASN A 171 26.81 6.68 -14.76
C ASN A 171 26.43 5.81 -13.56
N GLN A 172 27.02 6.07 -12.38
CA GLN A 172 26.66 5.37 -11.16
C GLN A 172 25.20 5.65 -10.76
N PHE A 173 24.74 6.90 -10.86
CA PHE A 173 23.34 7.24 -10.60
C PHE A 173 22.39 6.56 -11.57
N ALA A 174 22.75 6.47 -12.85
CA ALA A 174 21.98 5.75 -13.86
C ALA A 174 21.87 4.25 -13.53
N LEU A 175 22.96 3.62 -13.10
CA LEU A 175 22.97 2.22 -12.66
C LEU A 175 22.09 2.00 -11.43
N ILE A 176 22.20 2.86 -10.40
CA ILE A 176 21.36 2.78 -9.20
C ILE A 176 19.88 2.86 -9.60
N LYS A 177 19.51 3.81 -10.46
CA LYS A 177 18.13 3.96 -10.91
C LYS A 177 17.62 2.73 -11.66
N ALA A 178 18.46 2.10 -12.48
CA ALA A 178 18.11 0.88 -13.19
C ALA A 178 17.86 -0.29 -12.22
N ASN A 179 18.79 -0.53 -11.29
CA ASN A 179 18.65 -1.57 -10.28
C ASN A 179 17.44 -1.34 -9.35
N MET A 180 17.15 -0.08 -9.02
CA MET A 180 15.94 0.27 -8.26
C MET A 180 14.67 -0.06 -9.03
N ALA A 181 14.60 0.27 -10.32
CA ALA A 181 13.45 -0.06 -11.15
C ALA A 181 13.26 -1.58 -11.30
N GLU A 182 14.35 -2.34 -11.42
CA GLU A 182 14.32 -3.81 -11.42
C GLU A 182 13.79 -4.36 -10.09
N ALA A 183 14.29 -3.88 -8.96
CA ALA A 183 13.80 -4.29 -7.64
C ALA A 183 12.34 -3.89 -7.38
N GLU A 184 11.89 -2.72 -7.86
CA GLU A 184 10.48 -2.30 -7.79
C GLU A 184 9.58 -3.22 -8.64
N ALA A 185 10.03 -3.62 -9.83
CA ALA A 185 9.32 -4.56 -10.69
C ALA A 185 9.25 -5.96 -10.06
N GLU A 186 10.35 -6.46 -9.50
CA GLU A 186 10.39 -7.74 -8.79
C GLU A 186 9.45 -7.72 -7.57
N ASN A 187 9.46 -6.65 -6.76
CA ASN A 187 8.56 -6.49 -5.63
C ASN A 187 7.08 -6.47 -6.06
N ALA A 188 6.77 -5.82 -7.19
CA ALA A 188 5.43 -5.82 -7.75
C ALA A 188 5.00 -7.22 -8.23
N GLU A 189 5.90 -7.98 -8.88
CA GLU A 189 5.65 -9.36 -9.30
C GLU A 189 5.46 -10.29 -8.09
N LEU A 190 6.27 -10.15 -7.05
CA LEU A 190 6.12 -10.90 -5.80
C LEU A 190 4.78 -10.60 -5.14
N ALA A 191 4.35 -9.34 -5.08
CA ALA A 191 3.05 -8.97 -4.54
C ALA A 191 1.89 -9.64 -5.30
N LEU A 192 1.99 -9.74 -6.64
CA LEU A 192 1.02 -10.47 -7.46
C LEU A 192 1.03 -11.96 -7.13
N LYS A 193 2.19 -12.62 -7.11
CA LYS A 193 2.32 -14.05 -6.75
C LYS A 193 1.77 -14.35 -5.35
N PHE A 194 2.01 -13.47 -4.37
CA PHE A 194 1.44 -13.61 -3.03
C PHE A 194 -0.09 -13.53 -3.05
N SER A 195 -0.67 -12.64 -3.87
CA SER A 195 -2.12 -12.51 -4.04
C SER A 195 -2.73 -13.76 -4.70
N GLU A 196 -2.11 -14.27 -5.77
CA GLU A 196 -2.54 -15.51 -6.45
C GLU A 196 -2.51 -16.72 -5.52
N ASN A 197 -1.39 -16.91 -4.80
CA ASN A 197 -1.25 -17.99 -3.82
C ASN A 197 -2.26 -17.87 -2.67
N ARG A 198 -2.57 -16.65 -2.22
CA ARG A 198 -3.61 -16.42 -1.21
C ARG A 198 -5.00 -16.82 -1.74
N ASN A 199 -5.32 -16.44 -2.97
CA ASN A 199 -6.59 -16.81 -3.59
C ASN A 199 -6.73 -18.32 -3.77
N GLN A 200 -5.68 -19.02 -4.23
CA GLN A 200 -5.68 -20.48 -4.31
C GLN A 200 -5.94 -21.14 -2.95
N LYS A 201 -5.29 -20.66 -1.88
CA LYS A 201 -5.53 -21.15 -0.51
C LYS A 201 -6.97 -20.90 -0.05
N ILE A 202 -7.55 -19.75 -0.37
CA ILE A 202 -8.95 -19.43 -0.06
C ILE A 202 -9.90 -20.39 -0.79
N TYR A 203 -9.69 -20.65 -2.09
CA TYR A 203 -10.52 -21.61 -2.82
C TYR A 203 -10.42 -23.04 -2.27
N ALA A 204 -9.23 -23.48 -1.88
CA ALA A 204 -9.05 -24.78 -1.23
C ALA A 204 -9.82 -24.87 0.11
N GLN A 205 -9.79 -23.80 0.91
CA GLN A 205 -10.55 -23.72 2.17
C GLN A 205 -12.06 -23.78 1.93
N PHE A 206 -12.58 -23.06 0.93
CA PHE A 206 -13.99 -23.16 0.54
C PHE A 206 -14.37 -24.57 0.08
N GLY A 207 -13.50 -25.24 -0.68
CA GLY A 207 -13.71 -26.63 -1.10
C GLY A 207 -13.85 -27.59 0.09
N ILE A 208 -12.99 -27.44 1.11
CA ILE A 208 -13.07 -28.23 2.35
C ILE A 208 -14.38 -27.95 3.11
N LEU A 209 -14.80 -26.69 3.21
CA LEU A 209 -16.04 -26.31 3.87
C LEU A 209 -17.26 -26.96 3.19
N ILE A 210 -17.31 -26.95 1.85
CA ILE A 210 -18.40 -27.57 1.08
C ILE A 210 -18.45 -29.08 1.34
N LEU A 211 -17.29 -29.76 1.38
CA LEU A 211 -17.20 -31.18 1.71
C LEU A 211 -17.76 -31.49 3.11
N ILE A 212 -17.43 -30.66 4.12
CA ILE A 212 -17.94 -30.81 5.49
C ILE A 212 -19.47 -30.64 5.50
N ILE A 213 -20.01 -29.63 4.79
CA ILE A 213 -21.45 -29.40 4.71
C ILE A 213 -22.16 -30.60 4.06
N LEU A 214 -21.63 -31.14 2.96
CA LEU A 214 -22.18 -32.31 2.29
C LEU A 214 -22.18 -33.54 3.20
N LEU A 215 -21.13 -33.74 4.01
CA LEU A 215 -21.05 -34.79 5.01
C LEU A 215 -22.13 -34.63 6.10
N ILE A 216 -22.35 -33.41 6.60
CA ILE A 216 -23.40 -33.13 7.60
C ILE A 216 -24.79 -33.40 7.02
N ILE A 217 -25.03 -32.97 5.77
CA ILE A 217 -26.31 -33.21 5.09
C ILE A 217 -26.53 -34.71 4.87
N GLY A 218 -25.52 -35.43 4.38
CA GLY A 218 -25.59 -36.87 4.12
C GLY A 218 -25.82 -37.68 5.40
N THR A 219 -25.12 -37.34 6.48
CA THR A 219 -25.31 -38.00 7.80
C THR A 219 -26.68 -37.70 8.39
N SER A 220 -27.15 -36.45 8.35
CA SER A 220 -28.49 -36.08 8.78
C SER A 220 -29.58 -36.80 7.99
N TYR A 221 -29.42 -36.90 6.67
CA TYR A 221 -30.32 -37.68 5.81
C TYR A 221 -30.33 -39.16 6.17
N TYR A 222 -29.15 -39.76 6.37
CA TYR A 222 -29.02 -41.16 6.77
C TYR A 222 -29.69 -41.45 8.12
N ILE A 223 -29.47 -40.61 9.13
CA ILE A 223 -30.10 -40.75 10.45
C ILE A 223 -31.62 -40.63 10.34
N ARG A 224 -32.12 -39.64 9.58
CA ARG A 224 -33.56 -39.47 9.34
C ARG A 224 -34.16 -40.69 8.64
N ARG A 225 -33.50 -41.19 7.60
CA ARG A 225 -33.95 -42.37 6.85
C ARG A 225 -34.03 -43.61 7.74
N LYS A 226 -33.00 -43.85 8.56
CA LYS A 226 -32.96 -44.97 9.51
C LYS A 226 -34.07 -44.87 10.56
N LYS A 227 -34.35 -43.66 11.07
CA LYS A 227 -35.43 -43.43 12.03
C LYS A 227 -36.81 -43.69 11.43
N ILE A 228 -37.04 -43.25 10.19
CA ILE A 228 -38.30 -43.51 9.47
C ILE A 228 -38.51 -45.01 9.26
N GLN A 229 -37.49 -45.75 8.83
CA GLN A 229 -37.58 -47.20 8.66
C GLN A 229 -37.91 -47.93 9.97
N GLN A 230 -37.36 -47.48 11.10
CA GLN A 230 -37.67 -48.06 12.41
C GLN A 230 -39.14 -47.81 12.80
N GLN A 231 -39.66 -46.61 12.51
CA GLN A 231 -41.07 -46.28 12.74
C GLN A 231 -42.01 -47.09 11.83
N GLU A 232 -41.63 -47.32 10.58
CA GLU A 232 -42.39 -48.17 9.64
C GLU A 232 -42.46 -49.61 10.16
N LYS A 233 -41.35 -50.19 10.61
CA LYS A 233 -41.31 -51.52 11.24
C LYS A 233 -42.15 -51.61 12.50
N GLU A 234 -42.07 -50.63 13.40
CA GLU A 234 -42.92 -50.60 14.61
C GLU A 234 -44.41 -50.52 14.27
N LEU A 235 -44.76 -49.73 13.26
CA LEU A 235 -46.14 -49.59 12.80
C LEU A 235 -46.65 -50.88 12.12
N GLU A 236 -45.78 -51.58 11.42
CA GLU A 236 -46.05 -52.90 10.85
C GLU A 236 -46.30 -53.94 11.94
N VAL A 237 -45.44 -54.03 12.97
CA VAL A 237 -45.64 -54.93 14.12
C VAL A 237 -46.98 -54.64 14.82
N LYS A 238 -47.32 -53.37 15.06
CA LYS A 238 -48.61 -53.00 15.68
C LYS A 238 -49.82 -53.37 14.81
N LYS A 239 -49.73 -53.20 13.49
CA LYS A 239 -50.79 -53.63 12.57
C LYS A 239 -50.99 -55.13 12.63
N THR A 240 -49.90 -55.88 12.67
CA THR A 240 -49.91 -57.34 12.84
C THR A 240 -50.55 -57.72 14.16
N GLU A 241 -50.15 -57.10 15.27
CA GLU A 241 -50.77 -57.33 16.59
C GLU A 241 -52.28 -57.07 16.61
N ILE A 242 -52.74 -55.95 16.03
CA ILE A 242 -54.18 -55.65 15.91
C ILE A 242 -54.89 -56.70 15.04
N LYS A 243 -54.27 -57.14 13.94
CA LYS A 243 -54.83 -58.17 13.05
C LYS A 243 -55.02 -59.51 13.80
N TYR A 244 -54.01 -59.96 14.54
CA TYR A 244 -54.11 -61.20 15.33
C TYR A 244 -55.04 -61.03 16.54
N SER A 245 -55.01 -59.89 17.23
CA SER A 245 -55.96 -59.57 18.32
C SER A 245 -57.40 -59.61 17.83
N LYS A 246 -57.68 -59.04 16.65
CA LYS A 246 -59.01 -59.11 16.03
C LYS A 246 -59.38 -60.55 15.66
N LYS A 247 -58.46 -61.32 15.08
CA LYS A 247 -58.69 -62.74 14.75
C LYS A 247 -59.00 -63.58 15.99
N VAL A 248 -58.28 -63.38 17.10
CA VAL A 248 -58.55 -64.01 18.39
C VAL A 248 -59.92 -63.56 18.91
N HIS A 249 -60.21 -62.26 18.92
CA HIS A 249 -61.49 -61.72 19.37
C HIS A 249 -62.66 -62.32 18.59
N ASP A 250 -62.58 -62.39 17.27
CA ASP A 250 -63.65 -62.93 16.42
C ASP A 250 -63.86 -64.44 16.67
N VAL A 251 -62.79 -65.21 16.85
CA VAL A 251 -62.87 -66.65 17.17
C VAL A 251 -63.45 -66.89 18.55
N VAL A 252 -62.99 -66.16 19.57
CA VAL A 252 -63.52 -66.24 20.94
C VAL A 252 -64.99 -65.84 20.96
N ALA A 253 -65.34 -64.70 20.35
CA ALA A 253 -66.71 -64.19 20.34
C ALA A 253 -67.66 -65.16 19.63
N ASN A 254 -67.28 -65.70 18.47
CA ASN A 254 -68.09 -66.69 17.75
C ASN A 254 -68.21 -68.00 18.53
N GLY A 255 -67.14 -68.48 19.15
CA GLY A 255 -67.14 -69.68 19.98
C GLY A 255 -68.06 -69.56 21.20
N ILE A 256 -67.93 -68.46 21.95
CA ILE A 256 -68.81 -68.15 23.09
C ILE A 256 -70.26 -68.02 22.63
N TYR A 257 -70.51 -67.34 21.50
CA TYR A 257 -71.86 -67.19 20.95
C TYR A 257 -72.52 -68.53 20.61
N GLN A 258 -71.76 -69.46 20.00
CA GLN A 258 -72.27 -70.81 19.70
C GLN A 258 -72.63 -71.58 20.98
N ILE A 259 -71.77 -71.52 22.00
CA ILE A 259 -72.02 -72.16 23.30
C ILE A 259 -73.26 -71.54 23.98
N MET A 260 -73.36 -70.22 24.00
CA MET A 260 -74.49 -69.49 24.57
C MET A 260 -75.80 -69.87 23.86
N THR A 261 -75.78 -69.96 22.53
CA THR A 261 -76.95 -70.40 21.73
C THR A 261 -77.32 -71.86 21.99
N LYS A 262 -76.34 -72.77 22.16
CA LYS A 262 -76.59 -74.17 22.52
C LYS A 262 -77.26 -74.27 23.90
N ILE A 263 -76.76 -73.51 24.88
CA ILE A 263 -77.28 -73.44 26.25
C ILE A 263 -78.73 -72.92 26.27
N GLU A 264 -79.04 -71.87 25.51
CA GLU A 264 -80.38 -71.29 25.47
C GLU A 264 -81.45 -72.20 24.84
N ASN A 265 -81.06 -73.10 23.93
CA ASN A 265 -82.00 -73.90 23.13
C ASN A 265 -82.24 -75.34 23.63
N HIS A 266 -81.57 -75.81 24.70
CA HIS A 266 -81.71 -77.19 25.21
C HIS A 266 -82.24 -77.21 26.67
N GLN A 267 -83.21 -78.09 26.99
CA GLN A 267 -83.86 -78.18 28.32
C GLN A 267 -83.06 -78.98 29.39
N GLU A 268 -82.07 -79.79 28.99
CA GLU A 268 -81.07 -80.39 29.90
C GLU A 268 -79.68 -80.25 29.26
N ILE A 269 -78.74 -79.65 29.99
CA ILE A 269 -77.39 -79.33 29.50
C ILE A 269 -76.39 -80.32 30.11
N SER A 270 -75.61 -81.01 29.26
CA SER A 270 -74.46 -81.79 29.70
C SER A 270 -73.29 -80.88 30.06
N ILE A 271 -72.91 -80.87 31.35
CA ILE A 271 -71.78 -80.08 31.87
C ILE A 271 -70.46 -80.45 31.16
N ASN A 272 -70.29 -81.73 30.80
CA ASN A 272 -69.07 -82.20 30.15
C ASN A 272 -68.98 -81.73 28.68
N GLU A 273 -70.11 -81.59 27.98
CA GLU A 273 -70.12 -81.16 26.58
C GLU A 273 -69.85 -79.65 26.45
N THR A 274 -70.43 -78.85 27.36
CA THR A 274 -70.15 -77.40 27.42
C THR A 274 -68.73 -77.09 27.89
N LEU A 275 -68.17 -77.89 28.80
CA LEU A 275 -66.76 -77.82 29.19
C LEU A 275 -65.84 -78.09 27.99
N ASN A 276 -66.12 -79.13 27.20
CA ASN A 276 -65.34 -79.47 26.02
C ASN A 276 -65.41 -78.37 24.94
N ASP A 277 -66.60 -77.83 24.65
CA ASP A 277 -66.74 -76.72 23.69
C ASP A 277 -65.96 -75.47 24.17
N LEU A 278 -65.97 -75.19 25.47
CA LEU A 278 -65.22 -74.08 26.06
C LEU A 278 -63.70 -74.31 25.96
N GLU A 279 -63.27 -75.55 26.17
CA GLU A 279 -61.89 -75.99 26.03
C GLU A 279 -61.41 -75.90 24.57
N ASP A 280 -62.26 -76.23 23.59
CA ASP A 280 -61.97 -76.07 22.16
C ASP A 280 -61.80 -74.59 21.77
N VAL A 281 -62.70 -73.71 22.24
CA VAL A 281 -62.57 -72.26 22.01
C VAL A 281 -61.30 -71.70 22.65
N TYR A 282 -60.95 -72.16 23.85
CA TYR A 282 -59.70 -71.79 24.52
C TYR A 282 -58.48 -72.28 23.73
N ASN A 283 -58.46 -73.53 23.29
CA ASN A 283 -57.34 -74.14 22.57
C ASN A 283 -57.12 -73.48 21.20
N ILE A 284 -58.18 -73.18 20.44
CA ILE A 284 -58.06 -72.47 19.15
C ILE A 284 -57.55 -71.05 19.36
N SER A 285 -58.08 -70.33 20.35
CA SER A 285 -57.66 -68.95 20.66
C SER A 285 -56.22 -68.89 21.15
N ARG A 286 -55.81 -69.88 21.94
CA ARG A 286 -54.43 -70.08 22.39
C ARG A 286 -53.50 -70.35 21.21
N ASN A 287 -53.87 -71.26 20.31
CA ASN A 287 -53.04 -71.60 19.15
C ASN A 287 -52.85 -70.38 18.22
N ILE A 288 -53.88 -69.56 17.98
CA ILE A 288 -53.76 -68.31 17.20
C ILE A 288 -52.85 -67.28 17.90
N SER A 289 -52.85 -67.26 19.24
CA SER A 289 -51.96 -66.42 20.03
C SER A 289 -50.49 -66.89 19.94
N TYR A 290 -50.24 -68.21 19.90
CA TYR A 290 -48.89 -68.75 19.70
C TYR A 290 -48.40 -68.64 18.25
N ASP A 291 -49.25 -68.85 17.25
CA ASP A 291 -48.95 -68.60 15.82
C ASP A 291 -48.52 -67.15 15.57
N SER A 292 -49.02 -66.19 16.37
CA SER A 292 -48.61 -64.78 16.30
C SER A 292 -47.15 -64.52 16.71
N ASN A 293 -46.46 -65.53 17.26
CA ASN A 293 -45.05 -65.49 17.61
C ASN A 293 -44.16 -66.31 16.67
N ASP A 294 -44.66 -67.36 16.02
CA ASP A 294 -43.84 -68.18 15.09
C ASP A 294 -43.62 -67.48 13.73
N ASP A 295 -44.57 -66.67 13.25
CA ASP A 295 -44.39 -65.86 12.02
C ASP A 295 -43.36 -64.70 12.19
N LYS A 296 -42.83 -64.47 13.41
CA LYS A 296 -41.84 -63.40 13.66
C LYS A 296 -40.40 -63.82 13.38
N ASP A 297 -40.11 -65.12 13.30
CA ASP A 297 -38.74 -65.62 13.16
C ASP A 297 -38.30 -65.90 11.70
N ASP A 298 -39.23 -65.98 10.75
CA ASP A 298 -38.90 -66.33 9.35
C ASP A 298 -38.42 -65.14 8.47
N ASP A 299 -38.58 -63.88 8.90
CA ASP A 299 -38.17 -62.69 8.12
C ASP A 299 -36.79 -62.11 8.50
N LEU A 300 -36.00 -62.86 9.28
CA LEU A 300 -34.68 -62.40 9.79
C LEU A 300 -33.47 -62.79 8.93
N PHE A 301 -33.68 -63.39 7.76
CA PHE A 301 -32.60 -63.68 6.80
C PHE A 301 -32.91 -63.12 5.41
N TYR A 302 -32.48 -61.88 5.14
CA TYR A 302 -31.84 -61.41 3.89
C TYR A 302 -31.27 -59.99 4.05
#